data_AF-A0A959S7G9-F1
#
_entry.id   AF-A0A959S7G9-F1
#
_cell.length_a   1.000
_cell.length_b   1.000
_cell.length_c   1.000
_cell.angle_alpha   90.00
_cell.angle_beta   90.00
_cell.angle_gamma   90.00
#
_symmetry.space_group_name_H-M   'P 1'
#
loop_
_entity.id
_entity.type
_entity.pdbx_description
1 polymer ?
#
loop_
_entity_poly.entity_id
_entity_poly.type
_entity_poly.pdbx_seq_one_letter_code
_entity_poly.pdbx_strand_id
1 'polypeptide(L)'
;MSLARKPLSWRPALLMATLFFASGLAAQQHDELLIDAGWYPVPDSLALIWKLDDDQVHRLEVLGTDLDKRLAELLADPALTEGERQRTLRGLAATRRSEIERVLRTEQFEDWLRRYE
;
A
#
# COMPACT_ATOMS: atom_id res chain seq x y z
N MET A 1 -56.65 20.61 15.51
CA MET A 1 -56.09 19.30 15.09
C MET A 1 -55.30 19.53 13.82
N SER A 2 -54.03 19.07 13.81
CA SER A 2 -53.13 18.67 12.71
C SER A 2 -53.15 19.40 11.36
N LEU A 3 -52.05 19.72 10.67
CA LEU A 3 -50.61 19.53 10.86
C LEU A 3 -49.93 20.55 9.92
N ALA A 4 -49.07 21.42 10.45
CA ALA A 4 -48.24 22.31 9.63
C ALA A 4 -47.09 21.52 8.99
N ARG A 5 -47.01 21.52 7.66
CA ARG A 5 -45.89 20.92 6.91
C ARG A 5 -44.76 21.94 6.82
N LYS A 6 -43.63 21.67 7.47
CA LYS A 6 -42.37 22.41 7.29
C LYS A 6 -41.74 22.04 5.94
N PRO A 7 -41.21 22.99 5.16
CA PRO A 7 -40.37 22.68 4.01
C PRO A 7 -38.96 22.28 4.49
N LEU A 8 -38.55 21.07 4.13
CA LEU A 8 -37.22 20.52 4.41
C LEU A 8 -36.23 21.14 3.42
N SER A 9 -35.46 22.13 3.85
CA SER A 9 -34.34 22.70 3.09
C SER A 9 -33.18 21.70 3.06
N TRP A 10 -33.09 20.88 2.02
CA TRP A 10 -31.94 20.02 1.76
C TRP A 10 -31.26 20.47 0.47
N ARG A 11 -30.22 21.27 0.62
CA ARG A 11 -29.03 21.38 -0.26
C ARG A 11 -27.98 22.13 0.56
N PRO A 12 -26.74 21.63 0.65
CA PRO A 12 -25.92 21.44 -0.55
C PRO A 12 -25.18 20.08 -0.54
N ALA A 13 -25.59 19.17 -1.42
CA ALA A 13 -24.75 18.03 -1.82
C ALA A 13 -24.40 18.25 -3.29
N LEU A 14 -23.53 19.22 -3.56
CA LEU A 14 -23.03 19.46 -4.91
C LEU A 14 -21.68 20.16 -4.85
N LEU A 15 -20.72 19.52 -4.18
CA LEU A 15 -19.31 19.93 -4.17
C LEU A 15 -18.40 18.77 -3.72
N MET A 16 -18.59 17.57 -4.26
CA MET A 16 -17.66 16.44 -4.07
C MET A 16 -17.70 15.53 -5.32
N ALA A 17 -17.41 16.08 -6.49
CA ALA A 17 -17.37 15.30 -7.74
C ALA A 17 -16.12 15.61 -8.60
N THR A 18 -15.02 16.05 -7.99
CA THR A 18 -13.78 16.40 -8.71
C THR A 18 -12.53 15.99 -7.95
N LEU A 19 -12.43 14.74 -7.47
CA LEU A 19 -11.16 14.19 -6.97
C LEU A 19 -10.83 12.74 -7.38
N PHE A 20 -11.65 12.08 -8.21
CA PHE A 20 -11.41 10.67 -8.56
C PHE A 20 -10.74 10.42 -9.91
N PHE A 21 -10.49 11.45 -10.74
CA PHE A 21 -9.92 11.24 -12.08
C PHE A 21 -8.43 11.58 -12.22
N ALA A 22 -7.81 12.21 -11.22
CA ALA A 22 -6.36 12.36 -11.16
C ALA A 22 -5.66 11.11 -10.56
N SER A 23 -6.41 10.23 -9.92
CA SER A 23 -5.91 9.09 -9.15
C SER A 23 -5.37 7.95 -10.03
N GLY A 24 -5.88 7.79 -11.26
CA GLY A 24 -5.51 6.66 -12.13
C GLY A 24 -4.09 6.75 -12.69
N LEU A 25 -3.68 7.93 -13.17
CA LEU A 25 -2.33 8.15 -13.70
C LEU A 25 -1.27 8.22 -12.60
N ALA A 26 -1.60 8.83 -11.45
CA ALA A 26 -0.71 8.86 -10.30
C ALA A 26 -0.50 7.44 -9.74
N ALA A 27 -1.56 6.64 -9.55
CA ALA A 27 -1.45 5.27 -9.06
C ALA A 27 -0.60 4.38 -10.00
N GLN A 28 -0.77 4.49 -11.32
CA GLN A 28 0.03 3.73 -12.28
C GLN A 28 1.52 4.11 -12.26
N GLN A 29 1.85 5.40 -12.18
CA GLN A 29 3.25 5.84 -12.08
C GLN A 29 3.89 5.46 -10.73
N HIS A 30 3.09 5.44 -9.66
CA HIS A 30 3.54 4.98 -8.36
C HIS A 30 3.83 3.48 -8.35
N ASP A 31 2.99 2.65 -8.98
CA ASP A 31 3.22 1.21 -9.06
C ASP A 31 4.51 0.86 -9.82
N GLU A 32 4.81 1.58 -10.91
CA GLU A 32 6.02 1.36 -11.71
C GLU A 32 7.29 1.75 -10.94
N LEU A 33 7.28 2.89 -10.23
CA LEU A 33 8.39 3.32 -9.35
C LEU A 33 8.63 2.35 -8.18
N LEU A 34 7.55 1.76 -7.65
CA LEU A 34 7.62 0.78 -6.58
C LEU A 34 8.25 -0.52 -7.09
N ILE A 35 7.79 -1.04 -8.23
CA ILE A 35 8.34 -2.24 -8.84
C ILE A 35 9.82 -2.06 -9.20
N ASP A 36 10.20 -0.93 -9.82
CA ASP A 36 11.60 -0.61 -10.15
C ASP A 36 12.50 -0.50 -8.90
N ALA A 37 11.92 -0.15 -7.75
CA ALA A 37 12.64 -0.13 -6.48
C ALA A 37 12.71 -1.53 -5.81
N GLY A 38 12.07 -2.55 -6.38
CA GLY A 38 11.97 -3.90 -5.81
C GLY A 38 10.86 -4.06 -4.77
N TRP A 39 9.85 -3.18 -4.79
CA TRP A 39 8.70 -3.23 -3.89
C TRP A 39 7.61 -4.15 -4.44
N TYR A 40 7.65 -5.41 -4.02
CA TYR A 40 6.69 -6.41 -4.48
C TYR A 40 5.61 -6.70 -3.45
N PRO A 41 4.31 -6.48 -3.71
CA PRO A 41 3.27 -6.72 -2.71
C PRO A 41 3.34 -8.16 -2.15
N VAL A 42 2.85 -8.36 -0.93
CA VAL A 42 2.52 -9.70 -0.44
C VAL A 42 1.01 -9.85 -0.67
N PRO A 43 0.55 -10.42 -1.80
CA PRO A 43 -0.86 -10.58 -2.06
C PRO A 43 -1.56 -11.35 -0.93
N ASP A 44 -2.77 -10.92 -0.56
CA ASP A 44 -3.62 -11.61 0.41
C ASP A 44 -3.87 -13.08 0.01
N SER A 45 -3.91 -13.35 -1.30
CA SER A 45 -4.03 -14.71 -1.84
C SER A 45 -2.83 -15.61 -1.52
N LEU A 46 -1.66 -15.05 -1.18
CA LEU A 46 -0.45 -15.82 -0.85
C LEU A 46 -0.51 -16.46 0.53
N ALA A 47 -1.20 -15.85 1.50
CA ALA A 47 -1.43 -16.48 2.79
C ALA A 47 -2.14 -17.84 2.62
N LEU A 48 -3.12 -17.87 1.69
CA LEU A 48 -3.87 -19.08 1.35
C LEU A 48 -3.06 -20.09 0.53
N ILE A 49 -2.24 -19.61 -0.42
CA ILE A 49 -1.46 -20.47 -1.34
C ILE A 49 -0.26 -21.10 -0.63
N TRP A 50 0.43 -20.36 0.23
CA TRP A 50 1.66 -20.82 0.89
C TRP A 50 1.46 -21.40 2.27
N LYS A 51 0.20 -21.56 2.69
CA LYS A 51 -0.17 -22.15 3.98
C LYS A 51 0.61 -21.50 5.11
N LEU A 52 0.64 -20.17 5.11
CA LEU A 52 1.26 -19.41 6.19
C LEU A 52 0.53 -19.74 7.48
N ASP A 53 1.27 -19.94 8.57
CA ASP A 53 0.64 -20.04 9.88
C ASP A 53 0.18 -18.65 10.38
N ASP A 54 -0.69 -18.64 11.39
CA ASP A 54 -1.31 -17.40 11.91
C ASP A 54 -0.25 -16.39 12.40
N ASP A 55 0.88 -16.87 12.93
CA ASP A 55 1.99 -16.03 13.37
C ASP A 55 2.72 -15.39 12.17
N GLN A 56 2.95 -16.15 11.11
CA GLN A 56 3.52 -15.65 9.86
C GLN A 56 2.60 -14.60 9.20
N VAL A 57 1.29 -14.88 9.14
CA VAL A 57 0.30 -13.93 8.61
C VAL A 57 0.32 -12.63 9.42
N HIS A 58 0.19 -12.72 10.74
CA HIS A 58 0.18 -11.55 11.61
C HIS A 58 1.46 -10.71 11.47
N ARG A 59 2.64 -11.35 11.39
CA ARG A 59 3.90 -10.64 11.20
C ARG A 59 3.97 -9.93 9.86
N LEU A 60 3.47 -10.53 8.79
CA LEU A 60 3.43 -9.90 7.47
C LEU A 60 2.44 -8.74 7.41
N GLU A 61 1.30 -8.83 8.10
CA GLU A 61 0.34 -7.73 8.21
C GLU A 61 0.92 -6.52 8.95
N VAL A 62 1.58 -6.77 10.10
CA VAL A 62 2.27 -5.72 10.86
C VAL A 62 3.39 -5.09 10.02
N LEU A 63 4.20 -5.93 9.36
CA LEU A 63 5.26 -5.47 8.46
C LEU A 63 4.70 -4.60 7.32
N GLY A 64 3.60 -5.03 6.69
CA GLY A 64 2.93 -4.28 5.63
C GLY A 64 2.47 -2.92 6.11
N THR A 65 1.78 -2.88 7.25
CA THR A 65 1.26 -1.64 7.85
C THR A 65 2.38 -0.64 8.18
N ASP A 66 3.47 -1.11 8.80
CA ASP A 66 4.60 -0.26 9.16
C ASP A 66 5.33 0.31 7.94
N LEU A 67 5.46 -0.50 6.89
CA LEU A 67 6.14 -0.12 5.66
C LEU A 67 5.28 0.80 4.79
N ASP A 68 3.96 0.58 4.73
CA ASP A 68 3.02 1.48 4.07
C ASP A 68 3.03 2.87 4.71
N LYS A 69 3.12 2.92 6.04
CA LYS A 69 3.28 4.19 6.76
C LYS A 69 4.58 4.90 6.38
N ARG A 70 5.71 4.18 6.35
CA ARG A 70 7.01 4.76 5.94
C ARG A 70 7.01 5.21 4.48
N LEU A 71 6.33 4.47 3.61
CA LEU A 71 6.17 4.84 2.21
C LEU A 71 5.32 6.12 2.09
N ALA A 72 4.22 6.21 2.83
CA ALA A 72 3.39 7.42 2.86
C ALA A 72 4.17 8.64 3.39
N GLU A 73 4.99 8.46 4.44
CA GLU A 73 5.89 9.50 4.97
C GLU A 73 6.91 9.94 3.92
N LEU A 74 7.56 8.98 3.24
CA LEU A 74 8.53 9.24 2.17
C LEU A 74 7.90 10.00 1.00
N LEU A 75 6.67 9.64 0.61
CA LEU A 75 5.95 10.29 -0.48
C LEU A 75 5.48 11.69 -0.09
N ALA A 76 5.10 11.89 1.17
CA ALA A 76 4.63 13.17 1.69
C ALA A 76 5.75 14.17 2.00
N ASP A 77 7.01 13.74 2.10
CA ASP A 77 8.14 14.62 2.40
C ASP A 77 8.48 15.54 1.20
N PRO A 78 8.26 16.86 1.32
CA PRO A 78 8.56 17.81 0.24
C PRO A 78 10.05 18.22 0.22
N ALA A 79 10.83 17.90 1.26
CA ALA A 79 12.23 18.27 1.36
C ALA A 79 13.15 17.32 0.59
N LEU A 80 12.69 16.11 0.28
CA LEU A 80 13.47 15.11 -0.44
C LEU A 80 13.46 15.37 -1.94
N THR A 81 14.66 15.41 -2.53
CA THR A 81 14.82 15.35 -3.98
C THR A 81 14.38 14.00 -4.52
N GLU A 82 14.09 13.93 -5.82
CA GLU A 82 13.70 12.68 -6.48
C GLU A 82 14.76 11.57 -6.32
N GLY A 83 16.04 11.92 -6.46
CA GLY A 83 17.14 10.95 -6.28
C GLY A 83 17.27 10.42 -4.85
N GLU A 84 17.01 11.26 -3.85
CA GLU A 84 16.99 10.83 -2.44
C GLU A 84 15.77 9.96 -2.14
N ARG A 85 14.61 10.32 -2.70
CA ARG A 85 13.38 9.55 -2.60
C ARG A 85 13.56 8.14 -3.15
N GLN A 86 14.12 8.01 -4.36
CA GLN A 86 14.41 6.72 -4.98
C GLN A 86 15.42 5.90 -4.17
N ARG A 87 16.47 6.53 -3.64
CA ARG A 87 17.46 5.83 -2.79
C ARG A 87 16.82 5.29 -1.52
N THR A 88 16.02 6.11 -0.84
CA THR A 88 15.31 5.72 0.37
C THR A 88 14.29 4.63 0.07
N LEU A 89 13.58 4.72 -1.05
CA LEU A 89 12.61 3.72 -1.49
C LEU A 89 13.28 2.36 -1.72
N ARG A 90 14.42 2.31 -2.43
CA ARG A 90 15.21 1.09 -2.60
C ARG A 90 15.69 0.52 -1.26
N GLY A 91 16.08 1.40 -0.33
CA GLY A 91 16.44 1.00 1.04
C GLY A 91 15.27 0.33 1.76
N LEU A 92 14.09 0.94 1.71
CA LEU A 92 12.86 0.39 2.30
C LEU A 92 12.47 -0.94 1.64
N ALA A 93 12.57 -1.06 0.31
CA ALA A 93 12.31 -2.29 -0.41
C ALA A 93 13.29 -3.42 -0.01
N ALA A 94 14.58 -3.11 0.16
CA ALA A 94 15.57 -4.07 0.64
C ALA A 94 15.31 -4.51 2.08
N THR A 95 14.96 -3.58 2.98
CA THR A 95 14.52 -3.91 4.34
C THR A 95 13.30 -4.83 4.30
N ARG A 96 12.29 -4.49 3.50
CA ARG A 96 11.08 -5.28 3.32
C ARG A 96 11.38 -6.72 2.89
N ARG A 97 12.24 -6.88 1.87
CA ARG A 97 12.69 -8.20 1.40
C ARG A 97 13.33 -9.01 2.54
N SER A 98 14.23 -8.41 3.31
CA SER A 98 14.90 -9.09 4.41
C SER A 98 13.95 -9.47 5.55
N GLU A 99 12.96 -8.64 5.88
CA GLU A 99 11.97 -8.98 6.91
C GLU A 99 11.03 -10.11 6.42
N ILE A 100 10.62 -10.10 5.15
CA ILE A 100 9.82 -11.18 4.55
C ILE A 100 10.61 -12.50 4.59
N GLU A 101 11.90 -12.48 4.24
CA GLU A 101 12.79 -13.65 4.31
C GLU A 101 12.87 -14.25 5.72
N ARG A 102 12.81 -13.41 6.77
CA ARG A 102 12.83 -13.88 8.16
C ARG A 102 11.51 -14.47 8.63
N VAL A 103 10.39 -14.01 8.09
CA VAL A 103 9.05 -14.50 8.46
C VAL A 103 8.71 -15.78 7.70
N LEU A 104 9.07 -15.84 6.42
CA LEU A 104 8.81 -16.99 5.57
C LEU A 104 9.85 -18.10 5.80
N ARG A 105 9.44 -19.34 5.55
CA ARG A 105 10.39 -20.46 5.40
C ARG A 105 11.12 -20.32 4.07
N THR A 106 12.29 -20.94 3.94
CA THR A 106 13.12 -20.88 2.73
C THR A 106 12.34 -21.18 1.45
N GLU A 107 11.56 -22.27 1.42
CA GLU A 107 10.76 -22.65 0.25
C GLU A 107 9.67 -21.62 -0.09
N GLN A 108 9.00 -21.06 0.93
CA GLN A 108 7.97 -20.03 0.76
C GLN A 108 8.59 -18.72 0.24
N PHE A 109 9.78 -18.37 0.70
CA PHE A 109 10.51 -17.19 0.24
C PHE A 109 11.00 -17.35 -1.21
N GLU A 110 11.49 -18.53 -1.58
CA GLU A 110 11.86 -18.82 -2.98
C GLU A 110 10.66 -18.75 -3.93
N ASP A 111 9.52 -19.30 -3.51
CA ASP A 111 8.26 -19.17 -4.26
C ASP A 111 7.82 -17.72 -4.40
N TRP A 112 8.02 -16.91 -3.36
CA TRP A 112 7.75 -15.47 -3.42
C TRP A 112 8.66 -14.76 -4.41
N LEU A 113 9.96 -14.98 -4.35
CA LEU A 113 10.91 -14.38 -5.29
C LEU A 113 10.59 -14.76 -6.75
N ARG A 114 10.33 -16.04 -7.04
CA ARG A 114 9.98 -16.51 -8.40
C ARG A 114 8.77 -15.84 -9.02
N ARG A 115 7.89 -15.26 -8.22
CA ARG A 115 6.69 -14.58 -8.73
C ARG A 115 6.97 -13.14 -9.16
N TYR A 116 8.10 -12.58 -8.76
CA TYR A 116 8.44 -11.16 -8.90
C TYR A 116 9.80 -10.88 -9.53
N GLU A 117 10.71 -11.87 -9.58
CA GLU A 117 11.95 -11.89 -10.38
C GLU A 117 11.77 -12.73 -11.66
#